data_AF-A0A1E2SMB5-F1
#
_entry.id   AF-A0A1E2SMB5-F1
#
_cell.length_a   1.000
_cell.length_b   1.000
_cell.length_c   1.000
_cell.angle_alpha   90.00
_cell.angle_beta   90.00
_cell.angle_gamma   90.00
#
_symmetry.space_group_name_H-M   'P 1'
#
loop_
_entity.id
_entity.type
_entity.pdbx_description
1 polymer ?
#
loop_
_entity_poly.entity_id
_entity_poly.type
_entity_poly.pdbx_seq_one_letter_code
_entity_poly.pdbx_strand_id
1 'polypeptide(L)'
;MPAVMTIAAVAEPWAMRSTQLMRMLKLAFPVDVHTASARSEIQFGHLERPTHTNTSWDVARFETSAHRWVHVGESGFGVGIANDATYGHDITLHEREGGGTYSLVRQTLLRAPVFPDPETDQGEHTLRSAIVVGGVETAIEQGYRLNLPPRPATVGVEPLAVSSSSAAVI
;
A
#
# COMPACT_ATOMS: atom_id res chain seq x y z
N MET A 1 18.18 1.87 5.00
CA MET A 1 17.06 2.84 4.98
C MET A 1 16.00 2.30 4.04
N PRO A 2 14.70 2.34 4.39
CA PRO A 2 13.64 1.89 3.50
C PRO A 2 13.55 2.82 2.27
N ALA A 3 13.21 2.26 1.12
CA ALA A 3 12.95 3.07 -0.08
C ALA A 3 11.55 3.67 0.02
N VAL A 4 11.48 4.97 0.31
CA VAL A 4 10.23 5.74 0.27
C VAL A 4 10.15 6.42 -1.10
N MET A 5 9.07 6.17 -1.82
CA MET A 5 8.76 6.79 -3.08
C MET A 5 7.63 7.80 -2.90
N THR A 6 7.93 9.06 -3.20
CA THR A 6 6.93 10.12 -3.29
C THR A 6 6.46 10.22 -4.74
N ILE A 7 5.16 10.08 -4.96
CA ILE A 7 4.54 10.22 -6.28
C ILE A 7 3.74 11.52 -6.28
N ALA A 8 4.15 12.47 -7.10
CA ALA A 8 3.34 13.60 -7.48
C ALA A 8 2.54 13.22 -8.73
N ALA A 9 1.22 13.15 -8.60
CA ALA A 9 0.31 13.00 -9.73
C ALA A 9 -0.33 14.35 -10.02
N VAL A 10 -0.05 14.92 -11.19
CA VAL A 10 -0.58 16.20 -11.64
C VAL A 10 -1.56 15.96 -12.78
N ALA A 11 -2.80 16.44 -12.62
CA ALA A 11 -3.73 16.63 -13.72
C ALA A 11 -3.71 18.11 -14.14
N GLU A 12 -3.09 18.43 -15.28
CA GLU A 12 -2.97 19.81 -15.79
C GLU A 12 -4.35 20.37 -16.24
N PRO A 13 -4.73 21.63 -15.90
CA PRO A 13 -6.12 22.07 -15.96
C PRO A 13 -6.73 22.32 -17.36
N TRP A 14 -5.94 22.39 -18.44
CA TRP A 14 -6.43 23.01 -19.69
C TRP A 14 -6.25 22.18 -20.98
N ALA A 15 -5.49 21.09 -21.01
CA ALA A 15 -5.17 20.38 -22.26
C ALA A 15 -5.72 18.94 -22.43
N MET A 16 -6.31 18.29 -21.41
CA MET A 16 -6.67 16.85 -21.48
C MET A 16 -8.02 16.48 -20.83
N ARG A 17 -9.11 17.21 -21.13
CA ARG A 17 -10.43 16.91 -20.50
C ARG A 17 -11.02 15.53 -20.84
N SER A 18 -10.53 14.81 -21.85
CA SER A 18 -11.07 13.48 -22.23
C SER A 18 -10.21 12.28 -21.81
N THR A 19 -8.96 12.49 -21.39
CA THR A 19 -7.97 11.40 -21.30
C THR A 19 -7.71 10.91 -19.89
N GLN A 20 -8.31 11.51 -18.87
CA GLN A 20 -8.15 11.11 -17.46
C GLN A 20 -9.48 10.74 -16.78
N LEU A 21 -10.61 11.13 -17.36
CA LEU A 21 -11.94 10.75 -16.88
C LEU A 21 -12.19 9.26 -17.05
N MET A 22 -12.92 8.66 -16.10
CA MET A 22 -13.26 7.24 -16.09
C MET A 22 -12.03 6.33 -16.14
N ARG A 23 -10.90 6.82 -15.59
CA ARG A 23 -9.66 6.04 -15.47
C ARG A 23 -9.29 5.82 -14.01
N MET A 24 -8.38 4.87 -13.84
CA MET A 24 -7.83 4.46 -12.57
C MET A 24 -6.32 4.39 -12.67
N LEU A 25 -5.63 5.06 -11.76
CA LEU A 25 -4.18 4.99 -11.66
C LEU A 25 -3.80 3.96 -10.60
N LYS A 26 -2.98 2.98 -10.98
CA LYS A 26 -2.40 2.00 -10.06
C LYS A 26 -0.88 2.10 -10.08
N LEU A 27 -0.29 1.99 -8.90
CA LEU A 27 1.14 1.78 -8.73
C LEU A 27 1.42 0.30 -8.53
N ALA A 28 2.39 -0.25 -9.25
CA ALA A 28 2.68 -1.67 -9.27
C ALA A 28 4.07 -1.99 -8.71
N PHE A 29 4.12 -3.00 -7.84
CA PHE A 29 5.32 -3.55 -7.22
C PHE A 29 5.40 -5.05 -7.55
N PRO A 30 6.05 -5.42 -8.67
CA PRO A 30 6.38 -6.82 -8.92
C PRO A 30 7.47 -7.24 -7.92
N VAL A 31 7.17 -8.24 -7.10
CA VAL A 31 8.09 -8.76 -6.08
C VAL A 31 8.27 -10.25 -6.27
N ASP A 32 9.52 -10.71 -6.21
CA ASP A 32 9.89 -12.11 -6.41
C ASP A 32 9.60 -12.90 -5.12
N VAL A 33 8.32 -13.13 -4.86
CA VAL A 33 7.77 -13.85 -3.71
C VAL A 33 6.70 -14.80 -4.23
N HIS A 34 6.85 -16.09 -3.94
CA HIS A 34 5.80 -17.07 -4.22
C HIS A 34 4.95 -17.32 -2.97
N THR A 35 3.72 -16.80 -2.97
CA THR A 35 2.79 -17.01 -1.86
C THR A 35 1.36 -17.20 -2.34
N ALA A 36 0.63 -18.08 -1.64
CA ALA A 36 -0.79 -18.32 -1.83
C ALA A 36 -1.68 -17.35 -1.04
N SER A 37 -1.09 -16.54 -0.15
CA SER A 37 -1.79 -15.58 0.71
C SER A 37 -1.00 -14.29 0.94
N ALA A 38 -1.71 -13.23 1.30
CA ALA A 38 -1.18 -11.93 1.68
C ALA A 38 -1.83 -11.43 2.96
N ARG A 39 -1.08 -10.68 3.76
CA ARG A 39 -1.56 -10.07 5.00
C ARG A 39 -1.84 -8.60 4.78
N SER A 40 -2.96 -8.12 5.31
CA SER A 40 -3.39 -6.72 5.17
C SER A 40 -3.75 -6.16 6.53
N GLU A 41 -3.32 -4.93 6.78
CA GLU A 41 -3.68 -4.24 8.02
C GLU A 41 -5.18 -3.98 8.12
N ILE A 42 -5.71 -4.18 9.32
CA ILE A 42 -7.03 -3.73 9.77
C ILE A 42 -6.92 -3.00 11.11
N GLN A 43 -8.05 -2.52 11.63
CA GLN A 43 -8.11 -2.06 13.01
C GLN A 43 -7.56 -3.13 13.96
N PHE A 44 -6.58 -2.74 14.77
CA PHE A 44 -6.02 -3.56 15.86
C PHE A 44 -5.42 -4.91 15.44
N GLY A 45 -4.99 -5.05 14.18
CA GLY A 45 -4.33 -6.27 13.74
C GLY A 45 -4.18 -6.35 12.24
N HIS A 46 -4.12 -7.57 11.74
CA HIS A 46 -4.12 -7.85 10.32
C HIS A 46 -4.91 -9.12 10.05
N LEU A 47 -5.31 -9.29 8.81
CA LEU A 47 -5.97 -10.49 8.33
C LEU A 47 -5.22 -11.04 7.13
N GLU A 48 -5.27 -12.36 6.98
CA GLU A 48 -4.65 -13.07 5.87
C GLU A 48 -5.70 -13.42 4.81
N ARG A 49 -5.42 -13.10 3.54
CA ARG A 49 -6.31 -13.37 2.39
C ARG A 49 -5.58 -14.22 1.36
N PRO A 50 -6.26 -15.17 0.72
CA PRO A 50 -5.73 -15.83 -0.46
C PRO A 50 -5.39 -14.83 -1.57
N THR A 51 -4.29 -15.06 -2.29
CA THR A 51 -3.87 -14.29 -3.49
C THR A 51 -4.31 -14.94 -4.80
N HIS A 52 -4.88 -16.15 -4.71
CA HIS A 52 -5.31 -16.93 -5.86
C HIS A 52 -6.83 -16.88 -6.02
N THR A 53 -7.27 -17.02 -7.26
CA THR A 53 -8.68 -16.97 -7.63
C THR A 53 -9.22 -18.37 -7.83
N ASN A 54 -9.75 -19.01 -6.78
CA ASN A 54 -10.23 -20.40 -6.85
C ASN A 54 -11.76 -20.50 -7.00
N THR A 55 -12.47 -19.50 -6.50
CA THR A 55 -13.93 -19.45 -6.47
C THR A 55 -14.46 -18.20 -7.17
N SER A 56 -15.75 -18.21 -7.53
CA SER A 56 -16.43 -17.01 -8.04
C SER A 56 -16.41 -15.84 -7.05
N TRP A 57 -16.31 -16.13 -5.75
CA TRP A 57 -16.10 -15.13 -4.70
C TRP A 57 -14.71 -14.51 -4.74
N ASP A 58 -13.68 -15.28 -5.11
CA ASP A 58 -12.33 -14.77 -5.31
C ASP A 58 -12.23 -13.93 -6.59
N VAL A 59 -12.98 -14.31 -7.63
CA VAL A 59 -13.09 -13.50 -8.86
C VAL A 59 -13.66 -12.13 -8.51
N ALA A 60 -14.69 -12.06 -7.66
CA ALA A 60 -15.31 -10.79 -7.27
C ALA A 60 -14.42 -9.89 -6.39
N ARG A 61 -13.28 -10.39 -5.90
CA ARG A 61 -12.40 -9.71 -4.93
C ARG A 61 -11.17 -9.09 -5.60
N PHE A 62 -11.38 -8.41 -6.72
CA PHE A 62 -10.33 -7.74 -7.51
C PHE A 62 -9.54 -6.66 -6.75
N GLU A 63 -10.08 -6.15 -5.65
CA GLU A 63 -9.44 -5.15 -4.81
C GLU A 63 -9.88 -5.29 -3.37
N THR A 64 -8.94 -5.17 -2.45
CA THR A 64 -9.14 -5.33 -1.00
C THR A 64 -8.72 -4.07 -0.28
N SER A 65 -9.39 -3.78 0.83
CA SER A 65 -8.99 -2.70 1.72
C SER A 65 -7.89 -3.16 2.67
N ALA A 66 -6.87 -2.33 2.81
CA ALA A 66 -5.85 -2.38 3.84
C ALA A 66 -5.59 -0.96 4.35
N HIS A 67 -5.40 -0.79 5.67
CA HIS A 67 -5.27 0.55 6.25
C HIS A 67 -3.99 1.27 5.81
N ARG A 68 -2.82 0.80 6.27
CA ARG A 68 -1.54 1.46 5.97
C ARG A 68 -0.56 0.56 5.26
N TRP A 69 -0.72 -0.76 5.34
CA TRP A 69 0.23 -1.70 4.75
C TRP A 69 -0.39 -3.03 4.31
N VAL A 70 0.28 -3.66 3.34
CA VAL A 70 0.11 -5.05 2.93
C VAL A 70 1.46 -5.77 2.97
N HIS A 71 1.43 -7.09 3.17
CA HIS A 71 2.63 -7.94 3.23
C HIS A 71 2.41 -9.22 2.43
N VAL A 72 3.41 -9.58 1.63
CA VAL A 72 3.52 -10.90 1.00
C VAL A 72 4.81 -11.54 1.49
N GLY A 73 4.78 -12.84 1.78
CA GLY A 73 5.96 -13.53 2.25
C GLY A 73 5.91 -15.03 2.03
N GLU A 74 7.09 -15.61 1.95
CA GLU A 74 7.36 -17.03 1.85
C GLU A 74 8.37 -17.42 2.95
N SER A 75 8.80 -18.68 2.97
CA SER A 75 9.75 -19.14 3.99
C SER A 75 11.07 -18.36 3.90
N GLY A 76 11.39 -17.58 4.93
CA GLY A 76 12.65 -16.85 5.04
C GLY A 76 12.74 -15.52 4.27
N PHE A 77 11.70 -15.13 3.52
CA PHE A 77 11.68 -13.86 2.78
C PHE A 77 10.27 -13.24 2.76
N GLY A 78 10.21 -11.92 2.81
CA GLY A 78 8.95 -11.20 2.76
C GLY A 78 9.12 -9.74 2.39
N VAL A 79 8.06 -9.16 1.82
CA VAL A 79 8.01 -7.78 1.38
C VAL A 79 6.75 -7.12 1.92
N GLY A 80 6.94 -6.02 2.64
CA GLY A 80 5.88 -5.11 3.09
C GLY A 80 5.81 -3.90 2.17
N ILE A 81 4.58 -3.49 1.81
CA ILE A 81 4.31 -2.26 1.07
C ILE A 81 3.38 -1.41 1.92
N ALA A 82 3.83 -0.22 2.28
CA ALA A 82 3.12 0.74 3.12
C ALA A 82 2.78 2.02 2.35
N ASN A 83 1.74 2.74 2.78
CA ASN A 83 1.37 4.04 2.23
C ASN A 83 0.74 4.96 3.30
N ASP A 84 0.46 6.21 2.92
CA ASP A 84 -0.15 7.23 3.78
C ASP A 84 -1.52 7.76 3.31
N ALA A 85 -2.04 7.27 2.18
CA ALA A 85 -3.12 7.97 1.47
C ALA A 85 -4.09 7.06 0.69
N THR A 86 -3.84 5.75 0.60
CA THR A 86 -4.71 4.82 -0.13
C THR A 86 -5.03 3.54 0.64
N TYR A 87 -6.28 3.12 0.51
CA TYR A 87 -6.78 1.87 1.10
C TYR A 87 -6.88 0.74 0.08
N GLY A 88 -6.93 1.07 -1.22
CA GLY A 88 -7.20 0.11 -2.29
C GLY A 88 -5.95 -0.66 -2.70
N HIS A 89 -5.97 -1.98 -2.50
CA HIS A 89 -4.86 -2.86 -2.85
C HIS A 89 -5.34 -4.10 -3.61
N ASP A 90 -4.59 -4.52 -4.62
CA ASP A 90 -4.76 -5.83 -5.25
C ASP A 90 -3.44 -6.58 -5.29
N ILE A 91 -3.52 -7.89 -5.04
CA ILE A 91 -2.35 -8.76 -4.91
C ILE A 91 -2.65 -10.02 -5.70
N THR A 92 -1.86 -10.27 -6.73
CA THR A 92 -2.05 -11.38 -7.65
C THR A 92 -0.76 -12.15 -7.85
N LEU A 93 -0.86 -13.46 -8.04
CA LEU A 93 0.27 -14.31 -8.42
C LEU A 93 0.35 -14.36 -9.95
N HIS A 94 1.55 -14.14 -10.50
CA HIS A 94 1.81 -14.13 -11.94
C HIS A 94 2.89 -15.14 -12.29
N GLU A 95 2.74 -15.78 -13.45
CA GLU A 95 3.78 -16.64 -14.02
C GLU A 95 4.92 -15.80 -14.61
N ARG A 96 6.13 -16.36 -14.57
CA ARG A 96 7.33 -15.75 -15.16
C ARG A 96 7.67 -16.44 -16.48
N GLU A 97 8.13 -15.64 -17.45
CA GLU A 97 8.75 -16.18 -18.65
C GLU A 97 10.02 -16.98 -18.28
N GLY A 98 10.05 -18.27 -18.63
CA GLY A 98 11.11 -19.20 -18.22
C GLY A 98 10.81 -20.05 -16.97
N GLY A 99 9.62 -19.92 -16.39
CA GLY A 99 9.15 -20.74 -15.27
C GLY A 99 9.21 -20.05 -13.90
N GLY A 100 8.42 -20.57 -12.96
CA GLY A 100 8.22 -19.95 -11.65
C GLY A 100 7.13 -18.87 -11.66
N THR A 101 6.94 -18.24 -10.51
CA THR A 101 5.89 -17.22 -10.29
C THR A 101 6.39 -16.12 -9.38
N TYR A 102 5.82 -14.93 -9.52
CA TYR A 102 6.08 -13.77 -8.66
C TYR A 102 4.75 -13.15 -8.21
N SER A 103 4.79 -12.41 -7.10
CA SER A 103 3.63 -11.66 -6.62
C SER A 103 3.64 -10.25 -7.19
N LEU A 104 2.52 -9.82 -7.76
CA LEU A 104 2.28 -8.44 -8.15
C LEU A 104 1.41 -7.79 -7.09
N VAL A 105 1.99 -6.87 -6.32
CA VAL A 105 1.23 -6.04 -5.39
C VAL A 105 0.98 -4.69 -6.04
N ARG A 106 -0.27 -4.22 -6.02
CA ARG A 106 -0.62 -2.91 -6.55
C ARG A 106 -1.41 -2.08 -5.55
N GLN A 107 -1.20 -0.77 -5.63
CA GLN A 107 -1.91 0.24 -4.88
C GLN A 107 -2.73 1.08 -5.85
N THR A 108 -4.02 1.24 -5.56
CA THR A 108 -4.89 2.16 -6.26
C THR A 108 -4.58 3.58 -5.80
N LEU A 109 -4.03 4.41 -6.65
CA LEU A 109 -3.66 5.76 -6.27
C LEU A 109 -4.83 6.74 -6.42
N LEU A 110 -5.48 6.75 -7.58
CA LEU A 110 -6.59 7.65 -7.90
C LEU A 110 -7.64 6.94 -8.72
N ARG A 111 -8.91 7.33 -8.52
CA ARG A 111 -10.04 6.88 -9.34
C ARG A 111 -10.78 8.14 -9.78
N ALA A 112 -10.94 8.35 -11.09
CA ALA A 112 -11.63 9.54 -11.62
C ALA A 112 -13.03 9.17 -12.16
N PRO A 113 -13.99 8.74 -11.31
CA PRO A 113 -15.37 8.57 -11.76
C PRO A 113 -15.96 9.94 -12.12
N VAL A 114 -16.92 9.95 -13.05
CA VAL A 114 -17.62 11.18 -13.47
C VAL A 114 -18.97 11.36 -12.77
N PHE A 115 -19.36 10.38 -11.95
CA PHE A 115 -20.59 10.39 -11.16
C PHE A 115 -20.27 9.86 -9.76
N PRO A 116 -20.79 10.47 -8.67
CA PRO A 116 -21.71 11.61 -8.65
C PRO A 116 -21.07 12.98 -8.94
N ASP A 117 -19.74 13.08 -8.90
CA ASP A 117 -19.01 14.34 -9.10
C ASP A 117 -18.19 14.29 -10.42
N PRO A 118 -18.48 15.15 -11.41
CA PRO A 118 -17.74 15.24 -12.67
C PRO A 118 -16.27 15.66 -12.53
N GLU A 119 -15.90 16.30 -11.43
CA GLU A 119 -14.55 16.80 -11.16
C GLU A 119 -13.82 15.97 -10.09
N THR A 120 -14.29 14.73 -9.83
CA THR A 120 -13.67 13.82 -8.84
C THR A 120 -12.17 13.66 -9.10
N ASP A 121 -11.37 13.79 -8.04
CA ASP A 121 -9.92 13.59 -8.01
C ASP A 121 -9.14 14.43 -9.05
N GLN A 122 -9.71 15.54 -9.54
CA GLN A 122 -8.98 16.50 -10.37
C GLN A 122 -8.04 17.36 -9.53
N GLY A 123 -6.85 17.68 -10.06
CA GLY A 123 -5.86 18.54 -9.41
C GLY A 123 -4.53 17.84 -9.12
N GLU A 124 -3.77 18.42 -8.18
CA GLU A 124 -2.48 17.90 -7.75
C GLU A 124 -2.63 17.00 -6.52
N HIS A 125 -2.07 15.80 -6.62
CA HIS A 125 -2.05 14.82 -5.53
C HIS A 125 -0.62 14.42 -5.20
N THR A 126 -0.28 14.43 -3.90
CA THR A 126 0.98 13.88 -3.40
C THR A 126 0.68 12.62 -2.60
N LEU A 127 1.14 11.48 -3.10
CA LEU A 127 0.93 10.16 -2.50
C LEU A 127 2.29 9.55 -2.15
N ARG A 128 2.44 8.94 -0.97
CA ARG A 128 3.70 8.32 -0.57
C ARG A 128 3.50 6.82 -0.35
N SER A 129 4.41 6.05 -0.93
CA SER A 129 4.48 4.60 -0.74
C SER A 129 5.90 4.21 -0.34
N ALA A 130 6.02 3.18 0.49
CA ALA A 130 7.30 2.61 0.87
C ALA A 130 7.28 1.10 0.64
N ILE A 131 8.41 0.57 0.16
CA ILE A 131 8.66 -0.86 0.06
C ILE A 131 9.76 -1.25 1.05
N VAL A 132 9.52 -2.34 1.79
CA VAL A 132 10.46 -2.88 2.75
C VAL A 132 10.56 -4.38 2.68
N VAL A 133 11.77 -4.89 2.87
CA VAL A 133 12.04 -6.32 3.02
C VAL A 133 11.96 -6.65 4.51
N GLY A 134 11.20 -7.69 4.85
CA GLY A 134 11.03 -8.14 6.22
C GLY A 134 9.71 -8.85 6.49
N GLY A 135 9.46 -9.09 7.77
CA GLY A 135 8.21 -9.67 8.28
C GLY A 135 7.07 -8.65 8.37
N VAL A 136 5.98 -9.10 8.97
CA VAL A 136 4.80 -8.27 9.25
C VAL A 136 5.15 -7.10 10.17
N GLU A 137 6.05 -7.31 11.13
CA GLU A 137 6.52 -6.30 12.07
C GLU A 137 7.19 -5.14 11.35
N THR A 138 7.98 -5.43 10.30
CA THR A 138 8.62 -4.41 9.47
C THR A 138 7.59 -3.63 8.67
N ALA A 139 6.56 -4.29 8.14
CA ALA A 139 5.46 -3.61 7.44
C ALA A 139 4.67 -2.70 8.39
N ILE A 140 4.40 -3.16 9.62
CA ILE A 140 3.76 -2.38 10.69
C ILE A 140 4.57 -1.12 11.00
N GLU A 141 5.88 -1.27 11.28
CA GLU A 141 6.76 -0.13 11.62
C GLU A 141 6.73 0.93 10.51
N GLN A 142 6.77 0.52 9.24
CA GLN A 142 6.72 1.44 8.11
C GLN A 142 5.36 2.09 7.91
N GLY A 143 4.28 1.34 8.11
CA GLY A 143 2.92 1.88 8.13
C GLY A 143 2.78 2.99 9.17
N TYR A 144 3.31 2.79 10.38
CA TYR A 144 3.37 3.84 11.39
C TYR A 144 4.28 5.00 10.98
N ARG A 145 5.51 4.74 10.51
CA ARG A 145 6.47 5.80 10.16
C ARG A 145 5.95 6.75 9.08
N LEU A 146 5.22 6.24 8.08
CA LEU A 146 4.62 7.08 7.02
C LEU A 146 3.46 7.93 7.54
N ASN A 147 2.65 7.38 8.45
CA ASN A 147 1.41 8.02 8.94
C ASN A 147 1.61 8.87 10.21
N LEU A 148 2.71 8.66 10.93
CA LEU A 148 3.09 9.42 12.14
C LEU A 148 4.50 9.99 11.96
N PRO A 149 4.69 10.98 11.06
CA PRO A 149 5.99 11.59 10.87
C PRO A 149 6.45 12.28 12.18
N PRO A 150 7.74 12.16 12.55
CA PRO A 150 8.27 12.85 13.72
C PRO A 150 8.03 14.35 13.62
N ARG A 151 7.52 14.94 14.71
CA ARG A 151 7.42 16.40 14.83
C ARG A 151 8.70 16.89 15.51
N PRO A 152 9.53 17.69 14.84
CA PRO A 152 10.70 18.27 15.50
C PRO A 152 10.25 19.17 16.64
N ALA A 153 10.79 18.96 17.83
CA ALA A 153 10.58 19.83 18.97
C ALA A 153 11.68 20.90 19.00
N THR A 154 11.31 22.15 19.28
CA THR A 154 12.26 23.26 19.45
C THR A 154 12.97 23.23 20.80
N VAL A 155 12.41 22.51 21.76
CA VAL A 155 12.95 22.29 23.11
C VAL A 155 12.82 20.81 23.46
N GLY A 156 13.85 20.26 24.12
CA GLY A 156 13.77 18.92 24.67
C GLY A 156 12.76 18.86 25.80
N VAL A 157 11.92 17.82 25.81
CA VAL A 157 10.99 17.53 26.90
C VAL A 157 11.36 16.20 27.53
N GLU A 158 11.37 16.13 28.86
CA GLU A 158 11.54 14.87 29.59
C GLU A 158 10.39 13.91 29.24
N PRO A 159 10.67 12.65 28.88
CA PRO A 159 9.62 11.69 28.54
C PRO A 159 8.65 11.45 29.71
N LEU A 160 7.35 11.57 29.44
CA LEU A 160 6.31 11.23 30.43
C LEU A 160 6.25 9.72 30.72
N ALA A 161 6.62 8.91 29.73
CA ALA A 161 6.71 7.46 29.85
C ALA A 161 7.81 6.94 28.91
N VAL A 162 8.41 5.81 29.28
CA VAL A 162 9.38 5.08 28.46
C VAL A 162 8.90 3.64 28.35
N SER A 163 8.94 3.08 27.15
CA SER A 163 8.65 1.67 26.91
C SER A 163 9.92 0.92 26.54
N SER A 164 10.13 -0.25 27.15
CA SER A 164 11.13 -1.23 26.70
C SER A 164 10.60 -2.16 25.60
N SER A 165 9.30 -2.11 25.33
CA SER A 165 8.66 -2.87 24.25
C SER A 165 8.66 -2.06 22.97
N SER A 166 9.21 -2.64 21.90
CA SER A 166 9.15 -2.10 20.55
C SER A 166 7.74 -2.14 19.94
N ALA A 167 6.79 -2.83 20.58
CA ALA A 167 5.40 -2.89 20.15
C ALA A 167 4.56 -1.70 20.66
N ALA A 168 5.07 -0.95 21.63
CA ALA A 168 4.39 0.24 22.12
C ALA A 168 4.62 1.40 21.14
N VAL A 169 3.53 1.94 20.60
CA VAL A 169 3.55 3.22 19.89
C VAL A 169 3.14 4.29 20.89
N ILE A 170 4.11 5.07 21.35
CA ILE A 170 3.93 6.19 22.31
C ILE A 170 4.15 7.51 21.57
#